data_AF-A0A1B1AVB2-F1
#
_entry.id   AF-A0A1B1AVB2-F1
#
_cell.length_a   1.000
_cell.length_b   1.000
_cell.length_c   1.000
_cell.angle_alpha   90.00
_cell.angle_beta   90.00
_cell.angle_gamma   90.00
#
_symmetry.space_group_name_H-M   'P 1'
#
loop_
_entity.id
_entity.type
_entity.pdbx_description
1 polymer ?
#
loop_
_entity_poly.entity_id
_entity_poly.type
_entity_poly.pdbx_seq_one_letter_code
_entity_poly.pdbx_strand_id
1 'polypeptide(L)'
;MSDFKVVYDDLSTMAKTFHDQAGDYRKLRPDVAPPVVSGGDAGLDSAIKEVADLIIALHIGMADRLDDHGDKVAYARDSFHRHDVDVHGVFEDLMG
;
A
#
# COMPACT_ATOMS: atom_id res chain seq x y z
N MET A 1 -28.06 -5.09 -6.32
CA MET A 1 -27.31 -3.92 -6.82
C MET A 1 -26.79 -3.00 -5.70
N SER A 2 -27.52 -2.71 -4.61
CA SER A 2 -26.99 -1.85 -3.52
C SER A 2 -25.72 -2.42 -2.89
N ASP A 3 -25.72 -3.71 -2.59
CA ASP A 3 -24.62 -4.37 -1.88
C ASP A 3 -23.36 -4.48 -2.75
N PHE A 4 -23.56 -4.69 -4.05
CA PHE A 4 -22.48 -4.65 -5.04
C PHE A 4 -21.82 -3.27 -5.06
N LYS A 5 -22.62 -2.20 -5.17
CA LYS A 5 -22.10 -0.83 -5.17
C LYS A 5 -21.36 -0.50 -3.87
N VAL A 6 -21.88 -0.93 -2.72
CA VAL A 6 -21.23 -0.73 -1.41
C VAL A 6 -19.87 -1.41 -1.37
N VAL A 7 -19.79 -2.70 -1.73
CA VAL A 7 -18.51 -3.43 -1.73
C VAL A 7 -17.52 -2.83 -2.73
N TYR A 8 -17.99 -2.41 -3.90
CA TYR A 8 -17.15 -1.73 -4.89
C TYR A 8 -16.57 -0.41 -4.36
N ASP A 9 -17.42 0.43 -3.74
CA ASP A 9 -17.02 1.71 -3.18
C ASP A 9 -16.05 1.53 -1.99
N ASP A 10 -16.26 0.51 -1.16
CA ASP A 10 -15.38 0.13 -0.05
C ASP A 10 -14.00 -0.31 -0.56
N LEU A 11 -13.94 -1.19 -1.57
CA LEU A 11 -12.68 -1.62 -2.17
C LEU A 11 -11.95 -0.43 -2.81
N SER A 12 -12.66 0.47 -3.48
CA SER A 12 -12.06 1.68 -4.05
C SER A 12 -11.49 2.60 -2.97
N THR A 13 -12.22 2.79 -1.87
CA THR A 13 -11.77 3.61 -0.74
C THR A 13 -10.56 2.99 -0.05
N MET A 14 -10.55 1.67 0.13
CA MET A 14 -9.48 0.94 0.77
C MET A 14 -8.20 0.95 -0.08
N ALA A 15 -8.30 0.74 -1.40
CA ALA A 15 -7.16 0.85 -2.32
C ALA A 15 -6.52 2.25 -2.23
N LYS A 16 -7.34 3.30 -2.33
CA LYS A 16 -6.89 4.68 -2.18
C LYS A 16 -6.20 4.92 -0.83
N THR A 17 -6.81 4.44 0.26
CA THR A 17 -6.27 4.60 1.61
C THR A 17 -4.87 3.97 1.73
N PHE A 18 -4.66 2.78 1.16
CA PHE A 18 -3.35 2.13 1.18
C PHE A 18 -2.28 2.95 0.44
N HIS A 19 -2.59 3.48 -0.75
CA HIS A 19 -1.66 4.34 -1.50
C HIS A 19 -1.39 5.66 -0.77
N ASP A 20 -2.43 6.32 -0.24
CA ASP A 20 -2.29 7.56 0.51
C ASP A 20 -1.39 7.34 1.75
N GLN A 21 -1.63 6.26 2.51
CA GLN A 21 -0.82 5.91 3.67
C GLN A 21 0.59 5.46 3.30
N ALA A 22 0.81 4.79 2.17
CA ALA A 22 2.15 4.50 1.67
C ALA A 22 2.91 5.80 1.39
N GLY A 23 2.26 6.77 0.74
CA GLY A 23 2.81 8.10 0.50
C GLY A 23 3.10 8.87 1.78
N ASP A 24 2.17 8.89 2.73
CA ASP A 24 2.34 9.55 4.03
C ASP A 24 3.44 8.91 4.86
N TYR A 25 3.54 7.57 4.85
CA TYR A 25 4.60 6.86 5.53
C TYR A 25 5.97 7.24 4.95
N ARG A 26 6.14 7.27 3.61
CA ARG A 26 7.39 7.70 2.96
C ARG A 26 7.81 9.13 3.34
N LYS A 27 6.86 10.02 3.65
CA LYS A 27 7.16 11.40 4.08
C LYS A 27 7.81 11.46 5.47
N LEU A 28 7.69 10.42 6.30
CA LEU A 28 8.34 10.33 7.60
C LEU A 28 9.85 10.03 7.50
N ARG A 29 10.38 9.79 6.29
CA ARG A 29 11.81 9.51 6.05
C ARG A 29 12.76 10.45 6.81
N PRO A 30 12.57 11.79 6.86
CA PRO A 30 13.47 12.68 7.59
C PRO A 30 13.54 12.39 9.09
N ASP A 31 12.46 11.89 9.69
CA ASP A 31 12.37 11.60 11.13
C ASP A 31 12.98 10.24 11.48
N VAL A 32 12.87 9.26 10.57
CA VAL A 32 13.40 7.89 10.78
C VAL A 32 14.82 7.70 10.28
N ALA A 33 15.32 8.60 9.43
CA ALA A 33 16.64 8.56 8.82
C ALA A 33 17.45 9.83 9.14
N PRO A 34 17.59 10.23 10.42
CA PRO A 34 18.42 11.37 10.76
C PRO A 34 19.87 11.09 10.39
N PRO A 35 20.67 12.14 10.09
CA PRO A 35 22.10 11.98 9.86
C PRO A 35 22.79 11.27 11.04
N VAL A 36 23.55 10.22 10.74
CA VAL A 36 24.41 9.58 11.73
C VAL A 36 25.58 10.54 12.03
N VAL A 37 25.74 10.85 13.30
CA VAL A 37 26.85 11.67 13.82
C VAL A 37 27.90 10.75 14.46
N SER A 38 29.17 11.04 14.20
CA SER A 38 30.29 10.29 14.76
C SER A 38 30.38 10.48 16.28
N GLY A 39 30.56 9.37 17.00
CA GLY A 39 30.83 9.35 18.44
C GLY A 39 32.33 9.39 18.78
N GLY A 40 33.21 9.37 17.77
CA GLY A 40 34.66 9.37 17.94
C GLY A 40 35.32 7.97 18.04
N ASP A 41 34.53 6.90 17.97
CA ASP A 41 35.03 5.52 17.86
C ASP A 41 34.57 4.89 16.55
N ALA A 42 35.52 4.44 15.72
CA ALA A 42 35.22 3.97 14.37
C ALA A 42 34.40 2.67 14.35
N GLY A 43 34.57 1.80 15.35
CA GLY A 43 33.82 0.55 15.43
C GLY A 43 32.35 0.81 15.81
N LEU A 44 32.14 1.66 16.80
CA LEU A 44 30.82 2.13 17.21
C LEU A 44 30.11 2.88 16.08
N ASP A 45 30.81 3.78 15.38
CA ASP A 45 30.25 4.54 14.25
C ASP A 45 29.78 3.60 13.13
N SER A 46 30.55 2.56 12.82
CA SER A 46 30.16 1.54 11.84
C SER A 46 28.90 0.80 12.26
N ALA A 47 28.82 0.34 13.51
CA ALA A 47 27.66 -0.37 14.03
C ALA A 47 26.39 0.52 14.02
N ILE A 48 26.51 1.79 14.43
CA ILE A 48 25.40 2.75 14.38
C ILE A 48 24.92 2.95 12.94
N LYS A 49 25.85 3.07 11.99
CA LYS A 49 25.53 3.21 10.58
C LYS A 49 24.75 2.00 10.05
N GLU A 50 25.19 0.79 10.36
CA GLU A 50 24.50 -0.43 9.93
C GLU A 50 23.06 -0.51 10.45
N VAL A 51 22.85 -0.19 11.73
CA VAL A 51 21.50 -0.16 12.32
C VAL A 51 20.64 0.94 11.68
N ALA A 52 21.21 2.12 11.42
CA ALA A 52 20.50 3.19 10.73
C ALA A 52 20.09 2.79 9.30
N ASP A 53 21.00 2.18 8.54
CA ASP A 53 20.73 1.68 7.19
C ASP A 53 19.64 0.59 7.21
N LEU A 54 19.62 -0.29 8.23
CA LEU A 54 18.55 -1.27 8.42
C LEU A 54 17.19 -0.62 8.70
N ILE A 55 17.14 0.39 9.58
CA ILE A 55 15.90 1.14 9.87
C ILE A 55 15.36 1.79 8.60
N ILE A 56 16.23 2.38 7.79
CA ILE A 56 15.86 2.99 6.49
C ILE A 56 15.27 1.93 5.55
N ALA A 57 15.92 0.76 5.44
CA ALA A 57 15.44 -0.32 4.58
C ALA A 57 14.07 -0.85 5.03
N LEU A 58 13.86 -1.02 6.34
CA LEU A 58 12.58 -1.45 6.89
C LEU A 58 11.48 -0.41 6.65
N HIS A 59 11.80 0.88 6.78
CA HIS A 59 10.88 1.96 6.50
C HIS A 59 10.41 1.96 5.03
N ILE A 60 11.35 1.85 4.09
CA ILE A 60 11.04 1.76 2.66
C ILE A 60 10.20 0.51 2.37
N GLY A 61 10.61 -0.65 2.87
CA GLY A 61 9.90 -1.91 2.63
C GLY A 61 8.48 -1.93 3.19
N MET A 62 8.22 -1.22 4.30
CA MET A 62 6.86 -1.09 4.83
C MET A 62 5.99 -0.19 3.94
N ALA A 63 6.53 0.93 3.44
CA ALA A 63 5.82 1.77 2.49
C ALA A 63 5.47 1.01 1.21
N ASP A 64 6.42 0.24 0.67
CA ASP A 64 6.20 -0.54 -0.54
C ASP A 64 5.13 -1.62 -0.33
N ARG A 65 5.10 -2.27 0.84
CA ARG A 65 4.03 -3.23 1.17
C ARG A 65 2.65 -2.57 1.28
N LEU A 66 2.56 -1.35 1.79
CA LEU A 66 1.30 -0.61 1.82
C LEU A 66 0.81 -0.33 0.40
N ASP A 67 1.72 0.09 -0.48
CA ASP A 67 1.44 0.34 -1.90
C ASP A 67 0.98 -0.94 -2.62
N ASP A 68 1.71 -2.05 -2.44
CA ASP A 68 1.38 -3.37 -2.99
C ASP A 68 0.00 -3.86 -2.53
N HIS A 69 -0.40 -3.52 -1.29
CA HIS A 69 -1.74 -3.82 -0.80
C HIS A 69 -2.80 -2.97 -1.52
N GLY A 70 -2.52 -1.69 -1.77
CA GLY A 70 -3.36 -0.82 -2.60
C GLY A 70 -3.62 -1.44 -3.98
N ASP A 71 -2.55 -1.89 -4.66
CA ASP A 71 -2.63 -2.53 -5.98
C ASP A 71 -3.47 -3.82 -5.94
N LYS A 72 -3.28 -4.67 -4.92
CA LYS A 72 -4.07 -5.90 -4.76
C LYS A 72 -5.56 -5.61 -4.53
N VAL A 73 -5.88 -4.56 -3.78
CA VAL A 73 -7.27 -4.17 -3.52
C VAL A 73 -7.89 -3.55 -4.76
N ALA A 74 -7.15 -2.73 -5.52
CA ALA A 74 -7.60 -2.21 -6.81
C ALA A 74 -7.87 -3.34 -7.80
N TYR A 75 -6.98 -4.34 -7.86
CA TYR A 75 -7.20 -5.54 -8.66
C TYR A 75 -8.47 -6.30 -8.24
N ALA A 76 -8.70 -6.48 -6.93
CA ALA A 76 -9.90 -7.11 -6.43
C ALA A 76 -11.17 -6.33 -6.81
N ARG A 77 -11.16 -5.00 -6.71
CA ARG A 77 -12.23 -4.10 -7.17
C ARG A 77 -12.53 -4.31 -8.65
N ASP A 78 -11.49 -4.34 -9.49
CA ASP A 78 -11.64 -4.48 -10.95
C ASP A 78 -12.14 -5.87 -11.33
N SER A 79 -11.74 -6.91 -10.59
CA SER A 79 -12.28 -8.25 -10.74
C SER A 79 -13.76 -8.31 -10.34
N PHE A 80 -14.13 -7.66 -9.24
CA PHE A 80 -15.51 -7.60 -8.75
C PHE A 80 -16.43 -6.91 -9.76
N HIS A 81 -15.98 -5.79 -10.35
CA HIS A 81 -16.71 -5.09 -11.41
C HIS A 81 -16.96 -5.93 -12.66
N ARG A 82 -15.94 -6.65 -13.15
CA ARG A 82 -16.09 -7.52 -14.33
C ARG A 82 -17.12 -8.63 -14.09
N HIS A 83 -17.08 -9.29 -12.94
CA HIS A 83 -18.02 -10.37 -12.65
C HIS A 83 -19.47 -9.91 -12.52
N ASP A 84 -19.75 -8.73 -11.98
CA ASP A 84 -21.13 -8.20 -11.94
C ASP A 84 -21.65 -7.84 -13.32
N VAL A 85 -20.79 -7.31 -14.20
CA VAL A 85 -21.13 -7.08 -15.62
C VAL A 85 -21.43 -8.40 -16.33
N ASP A 86 -20.60 -9.43 -16.14
CA ASP A 86 -20.81 -10.75 -16.75
C ASP A 86 -22.15 -11.37 -16.31
N VAL A 87 -22.47 -11.32 -15.00
CA VAL A 87 -23.73 -11.85 -14.46
C VAL A 87 -24.93 -11.05 -14.97
N HIS A 88 -24.84 -9.72 -15.02
CA HIS A 88 -25.91 -8.89 -15.60
C HIS A 88 -26.13 -9.19 -17.07
N GLY A 89 -25.06 -9.31 -17.87
CA GLY A 89 -25.16 -9.64 -19.29
C GLY A 89 -25.86 -10.98 -19.54
N VAL A 90 -25.49 -12.02 -18.78
CA VAL A 90 -26.17 -13.32 -18.86
C VAL A 90 -27.65 -13.23 -18.48
N PHE A 91 -27.99 -12.43 -17.48
CA PHE A 91 -29.39 -12.26 -17.06
C PHE A 91 -30.23 -11.50 -18.10
N GLU A 92 -29.68 -10.44 -18.69
CA GLU A 92 -30.33 -9.70 -19.77
C GLU A 92 -30.55 -10.57 -21.00
N ASP A 93 -29.56 -11.37 -21.40
CA ASP A 93 -29.67 -12.34 -22.51
C ASP A 93 -30.74 -13.42 -22.25
N LEU A 94 -30.96 -13.80 -20.98
CA LEU A 94 -31.94 -14.83 -20.62
C LEU A 94 -33.39 -14.29 -20.56
N MET A 95 -33.54 -12.98 -20.39
CA MET A 95 -34.84 -12.29 -20.26
C MET A 95 -35.28 -11.58 -21.56
N GLY A 96 -34.41 -11.48 -22.55
CA GLY A 96 -34.69 -10.98 -23.91
C GLY A 96 -35.16 -12.06 -24.86
#